data_AF-A0A0V1D8L0-F1
#
_entry.id   AF-A0A0V1D8L0-F1
#
_cell.length_a   1.000
_cell.length_b   1.000
_cell.length_c   1.000
_cell.angle_alpha   90.00
_cell.angle_beta   90.00
_cell.angle_gamma   90.00
#
_symmetry.space_group_name_H-M   'P 1'
#
loop_
_entity.id
_entity.type
_entity.pdbx_description
1 polymer ?
#
loop_
_entity_poly.entity_id
_entity_poly.type
_entity_poly.pdbx_seq_one_letter_code
_entity_poly.pdbx_strand_id
1 'polypeptide(L)'
;MTDERLPFWNVHNVNIRTNNHLEGWHNRLNRKAGKSHNGLYELLELLIAEQGVMDTLIQQVLSGSVTVGVLRRVNKVYAQKQRQVAQYTGEYTNVRRTLKQFLEALMYITPEPI
;
A
#
# COMPACT_ATOMS: atom_id res chain seq x y z
N MET A 1 13.94 2.64 -33.58
CA MET A 1 12.62 3.01 -33.02
C MET A 1 12.22 1.89 -32.08
N THR A 2 12.77 1.92 -30.87
CA THR A 2 12.67 0.83 -29.88
C THR A 2 11.36 0.97 -29.13
N ASP A 3 10.57 -0.10 -29.17
CA ASP A 3 9.31 -0.27 -28.48
C ASP A 3 9.57 -0.37 -26.97
N GLU A 4 9.58 0.77 -26.27
CA GLU A 4 9.73 0.90 -24.80
C GLU A 4 8.49 0.44 -24.03
N ARG A 5 7.89 -0.68 -24.43
CA ARG A 5 6.82 -1.31 -23.67
C ARG A 5 7.40 -2.07 -22.49
N LEU A 6 7.71 -1.33 -21.42
CA LEU A 6 7.83 -1.89 -20.07
C LEU A 6 6.51 -2.64 -19.78
N PRO A 7 6.52 -3.96 -19.59
CA PRO A 7 5.34 -4.66 -19.12
C PRO A 7 5.13 -4.14 -17.70
N PHE A 8 4.02 -3.42 -17.48
CA PHE A 8 3.68 -2.78 -16.20
C PHE A 8 3.77 -3.69 -14.96
N TRP A 9 3.86 -5.00 -15.18
CA TRP A 9 3.83 -6.04 -14.16
C TRP A 9 4.96 -7.08 -14.27
N ASN A 10 5.81 -7.04 -15.31
CA ASN A 10 6.92 -7.99 -15.46
C ASN A 10 8.26 -7.25 -15.49
N VAL A 11 8.96 -7.32 -14.36
CA VAL A 11 10.28 -6.71 -14.13
C VAL A 11 11.42 -7.74 -14.24
N HIS A 12 11.12 -8.94 -14.73
CA HIS A 12 12.13 -9.98 -14.90
C HIS A 12 13.23 -9.50 -15.86
N ASN A 13 14.48 -9.60 -15.43
CA ASN A 13 15.68 -9.19 -16.17
C ASN A 13 15.82 -7.67 -16.48
N VAL A 14 15.08 -6.81 -15.77
CA VAL A 14 15.25 -5.35 -15.83
C VAL A 14 16.11 -4.91 -14.64
N ASN A 15 17.16 -4.13 -14.87
CA ASN A 15 18.05 -3.61 -13.82
C ASN A 15 17.38 -2.47 -13.02
N ILE A 16 16.37 -2.82 -12.23
CA ILE A 16 15.65 -1.91 -11.33
C ILE A 16 16.24 -2.10 -9.94
N ARG A 17 16.60 -1.01 -9.28
CA ARG A 17 17.01 -1.01 -7.87
C ARG A 17 15.93 -1.73 -7.05
N THR A 18 16.27 -2.87 -6.44
CA THR A 18 15.31 -3.74 -5.75
C THR A 18 14.74 -3.13 -4.48
N ASN A 19 15.42 -2.13 -3.90
CA ASN A 19 14.94 -1.33 -2.77
C ASN A 19 13.72 -0.48 -3.17
N ASN A 20 12.59 -1.16 -3.29
CA ASN A 20 11.28 -0.60 -3.54
C ASN A 20 10.33 -1.01 -2.39
N HIS A 21 9.15 -0.41 -2.36
CA HIS A 21 8.17 -0.69 -1.30
C HIS A 21 7.70 -2.15 -1.28
N LEU A 22 7.77 -2.85 -2.42
CA LEU A 22 7.41 -4.25 -2.56
C LEU A 22 8.38 -5.15 -1.79
N GLU A 23 9.69 -4.90 -1.92
CA GLU A 23 10.74 -5.56 -1.14
C GLU A 23 10.60 -5.23 0.36
N GLY A 24 10.24 -3.98 0.70
CA GLY A 24 9.93 -3.57 2.06
C GLY A 24 8.74 -4.33 2.69
N TRP A 25 7.66 -4.52 1.92
CA TRP A 25 6.50 -5.32 2.32
C TRP A 25 6.85 -6.79 2.49
N HIS A 26 7.60 -7.37 1.54
CA HIS A 26 8.11 -8.74 1.64
C HIS A 26 8.97 -8.94 2.90
N ASN A 27 9.91 -8.04 3.17
CA ASN A 27 10.77 -8.13 4.35
C ASN A 27 9.98 -8.04 5.66
N ARG A 28 8.94 -7.19 5.70
CA ARG A 28 8.07 -7.09 6.86
C ARG A 28 7.26 -8.37 7.08
N LEU A 29 6.70 -8.92 6.00
CA LEU A 29 5.92 -10.14 6.09
C LEU A 29 6.78 -11.33 6.54
N ASN A 30 8.01 -11.44 6.03
CA ASN A 30 8.98 -12.45 6.46
C ASN A 30 9.41 -12.27 7.93
N ARG A 31 9.54 -11.02 8.42
CA ARG A 31 9.78 -10.75 9.85
C ARG A 31 8.61 -11.20 10.73
N LYS A 32 7.37 -10.96 10.28
CA LYS A 32 6.16 -11.41 10.99
C LYS A 32 6.03 -12.93 11.00
N ALA A 33 6.42 -13.58 9.91
CA ALA A 33 6.45 -15.03 9.78
C ALA A 33 7.62 -15.71 10.51
N GLY A 34 8.69 -14.96 10.83
CA GLY A 34 9.94 -15.50 11.36
C GLY A 34 10.76 -16.33 10.37
N LYS A 35 10.39 -16.34 9.07
CA LYS A 35 11.06 -17.12 8.02
C LYS A 35 10.88 -16.50 6.63
N SER A 36 11.74 -16.89 5.70
CA SER A 36 11.78 -16.35 4.33
C SER A 36 10.87 -17.10 3.33
N HIS A 37 10.46 -18.32 3.65
CA HIS A 37 9.64 -19.17 2.80
C HIS A 37 8.41 -19.62 3.56
N ASN A 38 7.28 -18.97 3.27
CA ASN A 38 5.99 -19.30 3.85
C ASN A 38 5.22 -20.22 2.91
N GLY A 39 4.65 -21.29 3.46
CA GLY A 39 3.65 -22.08 2.73
C GLY A 39 2.41 -21.23 2.44
N LEU A 40 1.65 -21.60 1.41
CA LEU A 40 0.47 -20.82 0.99
C LEU A 40 -0.53 -20.60 2.12
N TYR A 41 -0.78 -21.62 2.94
CA TYR A 41 -1.71 -21.53 4.08
C TYR A 41 -1.19 -20.64 5.21
N GLU A 42 0.11 -20.70 5.51
CA GLU A 42 0.74 -19.83 6.51
C GLU A 42 0.74 -18.38 6.05
N LEU A 43 0.98 -18.15 4.75
CA LEU A 43 0.85 -16.83 4.13
C LEU A 43 -0.58 -16.32 4.24
N LEU A 44 -1.58 -17.17 3.99
CA LEU A 44 -2.99 -16.81 4.09
C LEU A 44 -3.37 -16.41 5.53
N GLU A 45 -2.93 -17.18 6.53
CA GLU A 45 -3.16 -16.87 7.95
C GLU A 45 -2.51 -15.53 8.35
N LEU A 46 -1.28 -15.27 7.90
CA LEU A 46 -0.59 -14.00 8.15
C LEU A 46 -1.34 -12.82 7.52
N LEU A 47 -1.88 -12.98 6.32
CA LEU A 47 -2.67 -11.95 5.65
C LEU A 47 -3.99 -11.69 6.37
N ILE A 48 -4.67 -12.74 6.86
CA ILE A 48 -5.89 -12.61 7.66
C ILE A 48 -5.60 -11.89 8.98
N ALA A 49 -4.49 -12.22 9.65
CA ALA A 49 -4.07 -11.55 10.87
C ALA A 49 -3.72 -10.08 10.64
N GLU A 50 -3.04 -9.75 9.54
CA GLU A 50 -2.76 -8.36 9.14
C GLU A 50 -4.05 -7.56 8.93
N GLN A 51 -5.04 -8.16 8.27
CA GLN A 51 -6.33 -7.54 8.04
C GLN A 51 -7.11 -7.33 9.35
N GLY A 52 -7.06 -8.29 10.28
CA GLY A 52 -7.71 -8.20 11.59
C GLY A 52 -7.17 -7.08 12.51
N VAL A 53 -5.93 -6.61 12.29
CA VAL A 53 -5.38 -5.43 12.98
C VAL A 53 -6.16 -4.16 12.58
N MET A 54 -6.63 -4.08 11.32
CA MET A 54 -7.43 -2.95 10.88
C MET A 54 -8.84 -3.00 11.48
N ASP A 55 -9.42 -4.18 11.60
CA ASP A 55 -10.73 -4.37 12.23
C ASP A 55 -10.70 -4.01 13.71
N THR A 56 -9.63 -4.40 14.42
CA THR A 56 -9.44 -4.00 15.83
C THR A 56 -9.23 -2.49 15.98
N LEU A 57 -8.50 -1.84 15.08
CA LEU A 57 -8.41 -0.38 15.01
C LEU A 57 -9.79 0.27 14.82
N ILE A 58 -10.60 -0.25 13.90
CA ILE A 58 -11.98 0.25 13.66
C ILE A 58 -12.83 0.08 14.92
N GLN A 59 -12.77 -1.08 15.58
CA GLN A 59 -13.50 -1.33 16.82
C GLN A 59 -13.02 -0.45 17.97
N GLN A 60 -11.71 -0.17 18.06
CA GLN A 60 -11.15 0.79 19.01
C GLN A 60 -11.64 2.22 18.77
N VAL A 61 -11.75 2.63 17.49
CA VAL A 61 -12.35 3.91 17.10
C VAL A 61 -13.82 3.97 17.53
N LEU A 62 -14.59 2.93 17.23
CA LEU A 62 -16.03 2.85 17.52
C LEU A 62 -16.33 2.75 19.02
N SER A 63 -15.47 2.11 19.79
CA SER A 63 -15.59 1.97 21.25
C SER A 63 -15.14 3.20 22.04
N GLY A 64 -14.54 4.20 21.38
CA GLY A 64 -14.03 5.40 22.05
C GLY A 64 -12.83 5.16 22.98
N SER A 65 -12.19 3.99 22.90
CA SER A 65 -11.07 3.60 23.78
C SER A 65 -9.72 4.23 23.38
N VAL A 66 -9.63 4.78 22.17
CA VAL A 66 -8.42 5.46 21.67
C VAL A 66 -8.39 6.89 22.18
N THR A 67 -7.27 7.31 22.76
CA THR A 67 -7.03 8.72 23.05
C THR A 67 -7.13 9.52 21.76
N VAL A 68 -8.00 10.54 21.74
CA VAL A 68 -8.29 11.40 20.58
C VAL A 68 -7.04 11.87 19.84
N GLY A 69 -5.91 12.05 20.56
CA GLY A 69 -4.61 12.42 19.99
C GLY A 69 -3.98 11.37 19.05
N VAL A 70 -4.06 10.07 19.36
CA VAL A 70 -3.53 8.99 18.51
C VAL A 70 -4.35 8.88 17.23
N LEU A 71 -5.69 8.90 17.37
CA LEU A 71 -6.61 8.88 16.25
C LEU A 71 -6.40 10.07 15.31
N ARG A 72 -6.22 11.26 15.87
CA ARG A 72 -6.01 12.51 15.11
C ARG A 72 -4.73 12.46 14.28
N ARG A 73 -3.67 11.83 14.79
CA ARG A 73 -2.40 11.67 14.07
C ARG A 73 -2.53 10.69 12.90
N VAL A 74 -3.11 9.52 13.14
CA VAL A 74 -3.35 8.48 12.12
C VAL A 74 -4.32 8.98 11.04
N ASN A 75 -5.45 9.56 11.44
CA ASN A 75 -6.45 10.07 10.50
C ASN A 75 -5.93 11.25 9.67
N LYS A 76 -5.00 12.06 10.18
CA LYS A 76 -4.44 13.17 9.40
C LYS A 76 -3.63 12.67 8.20
N VAL A 77 -2.79 11.65 8.39
CA VAL A 77 -1.99 11.03 7.32
C VAL A 77 -2.92 10.34 6.32
N TYR A 78 -3.91 9.59 6.81
CA TYR A 78 -4.87 8.91 5.95
C TYR A 78 -5.73 9.90 5.13
N ALA A 79 -6.24 10.96 5.76
CA ALA A 79 -7.05 11.99 5.09
C ALA A 79 -6.25 12.81 4.07
N GLN A 80 -4.94 12.96 4.24
CA GLN A 80 -4.07 13.59 3.25
C GLN A 80 -3.90 12.68 2.02
N LYS A 81 -3.64 11.40 2.23
CA LYS A 81 -3.49 10.41 1.15
C LYS A 81 -4.79 10.22 0.38
N GLN A 82 -5.92 10.14 1.08
CA GLN A 82 -7.24 10.04 0.46
C GLN A 82 -7.55 11.25 -0.45
N ARG A 83 -7.11 12.45 -0.06
CA ARG A 83 -7.24 13.65 -0.90
C ARG A 83 -6.40 13.56 -2.17
N GLN A 84 -5.17 13.05 -2.10
CA GLN A 84 -4.32 12.86 -3.28
C GLN A 84 -4.90 11.79 -4.23
N VAL A 85 -5.40 10.68 -3.69
CA VAL A 85 -6.10 9.65 -4.50
C VAL A 85 -7.32 10.26 -5.19
N ALA A 86 -8.16 10.99 -4.46
CA ALA A 86 -9.35 11.62 -5.03
C ALA A 86 -9.00 12.63 -6.13
N GLN A 87 -7.94 13.42 -5.95
CA GLN A 87 -7.44 14.34 -6.96
C GLN A 87 -7.00 13.61 -8.24
N TYR A 88 -6.17 12.58 -8.12
CA TYR A 88 -5.67 11.85 -9.27
C TYR A 88 -6.78 11.10 -10.01
N THR A 89 -7.75 10.57 -9.27
CA THR A 89 -8.94 9.96 -9.85
C THR A 89 -9.75 10.99 -10.63
N GLY A 90 -9.96 12.19 -10.08
CA GLY A 90 -10.63 13.29 -10.78
C GLY A 90 -9.89 13.74 -12.03
N GLU A 91 -8.55 13.80 -12.01
CA GLU A 91 -7.74 14.15 -13.18
C GLU A 91 -7.79 13.07 -14.27
N TYR A 92 -7.85 11.79 -13.89
CA TYR A 92 -8.05 10.68 -14.83
C TYR A 92 -9.45 10.69 -15.45
N THR A 93 -10.51 10.85 -14.65
CA THR A 93 -11.89 10.88 -15.17
C THR A 93 -12.16 12.08 -16.07
N ASN A 94 -11.44 13.19 -15.84
CA ASN A 94 -11.48 14.37 -16.70
C ASN A 94 -10.50 14.32 -17.87
N VAL A 95 -9.89 13.16 -18.15
CA VAL A 95 -8.96 12.90 -19.28
C VAL A 95 -7.71 13.82 -19.25
N ARG A 96 -7.42 14.44 -18.09
CA ARG A 96 -6.22 15.26 -17.88
C ARG A 96 -4.98 14.41 -17.54
N ARG A 97 -5.18 13.15 -17.17
CA ARG A 97 -4.13 12.13 -17.01
C ARG A 97 -4.45 10.90 -17.82
N THR A 98 -3.42 10.35 -18.45
CA THR A 98 -3.49 9.01 -19.03
C THR A 98 -3.52 7.95 -17.93
N LEU A 99 -4.01 6.75 -18.23
CA LEU A 99 -4.00 5.62 -17.30
C LEU A 99 -2.61 5.34 -16.73
N LYS A 100 -1.56 5.44 -17.57
CA LYS A 100 -0.16 5.29 -17.14
C LYS A 100 0.21 6.31 -16.06
N GLN A 101 -0.06 7.59 -16.29
CA GLN A 101 0.24 8.68 -15.35
C GLN A 101 -0.59 8.59 -14.06
N PHE A 102 -1.82 8.07 -14.15
CA PHE A 102 -2.64 7.81 -12.98
C PHE A 102 -2.04 6.72 -12.09
N LEU A 103 -1.69 5.58 -12.67
CA LEU A 103 -1.08 4.45 -11.95
C LEU A 103 0.28 4.81 -11.36
N GLU A 104 1.11 5.55 -12.11
CA GLU A 104 2.40 6.05 -11.64
C GLU A 104 2.22 6.98 -10.43
N ALA A 105 1.24 7.88 -10.45
CA ALA A 105 0.95 8.76 -9.34
C ALA A 105 0.42 8.03 -8.09
N LEU A 106 -0.33 6.95 -8.26
CA LEU A 106 -0.80 6.11 -7.15
C LEU A 106 0.32 5.32 -6.47
N MET A 107 1.34 4.92 -7.22
CA MET A 107 2.49 4.16 -6.71
C MET A 107 3.21 4.88 -5.56
N TYR A 108 3.17 6.22 -5.53
CA TYR A 108 3.84 7.05 -4.52
C TYR A 108 2.95 7.47 -3.34
N ILE A 109 1.68 7.05 -3.27
CA ILE A 109 0.75 7.41 -2.18
C ILE A 109 0.75 6.37 -1.03
N THR A 110 1.58 5.32 -1.10
CA THR A 110 1.54 4.16 -0.21
C THR A 110 1.50 4.47 1.30
N PRO A 111 0.76 3.67 2.11
CA PRO A 111 0.61 3.90 3.54
C PRO A 111 1.94 3.71 4.29
N GLU A 112 2.24 4.62 5.21
CA GLU A 112 3.24 4.35 6.25
C GLU A 112 2.56 3.53 7.33
N PRO A 113 3.25 2.60 8.00
CA PRO A 113 2.67 1.80 9.07
C PRO A 113 2.39 2.71 10.26
N ILE A 114 1.28 2.45 10.94
CA ILE A 114 1.03 2.94 12.30
C ILE A 114 1.91 2.14 13.26
#